data_AF-A0A9J6GGT0-F1
#
_entry.id   AF-A0A9J6GGT0-F1
#
_cell.length_a   1.000
_cell.length_b   1.000
_cell.length_c   1.000
_cell.angle_alpha   90.00
_cell.angle_beta   90.00
_cell.angle_gamma   90.00
#
_symmetry.space_group_name_H-M   'P 1'
#
loop_
_entity.id
_entity.type
_entity.pdbx_description
1 polymer ?
#
loop_
_entity_poly.entity_id
_entity_poly.type
_entity_poly.pdbx_seq_one_letter_code
_entity_poly.pdbx_strand_id
1 'polypeptide(L)'
;MVVTWTTFDPTNESVVEFGEQSLDHRAIGNSSKFYDGGNERRLIIVHRVVLEDLTPGTTYVYHCGSRLGWSALFRFRAKNASAAWSPRLAVFGDMGNVNAQSLPFLQEEAQKGTIDAALHVGKQACLSQLPPQKCQKNFAAGGLSVLFSLGP
;
A
#
# COMPACT_ATOMS: atom_id res chain seq x y z
N MET A 1 -11.17 2.36 -0.58
CA MET A 1 -9.72 2.15 -0.34
C MET A 1 -9.11 1.55 -1.59
N VAL A 2 -7.85 1.84 -1.94
CA VAL A 2 -7.16 1.13 -3.04
C VAL A 2 -6.00 0.34 -2.45
N VAL A 3 -5.95 -0.95 -2.73
CA VAL A 3 -4.84 -1.84 -2.35
C VAL A 3 -3.98 -2.07 -3.58
N THR A 4 -2.68 -1.83 -3.46
CA THR A 4 -1.71 -1.98 -4.55
C THR A 4 -0.55 -2.85 -4.09
N TRP A 5 -0.15 -3.83 -4.91
CA TRP A 5 1.03 -4.66 -4.67
C TRP A 5 1.68 -5.06 -5.99
N THR A 6 2.86 -5.67 -5.92
CA THR A 6 3.59 -6.14 -7.11
C THR A 6 3.97 -7.61 -7.03
N THR A 7 4.03 -8.25 -8.18
CA THR A 7 4.62 -9.59 -8.37
C THR A 7 5.65 -9.54 -9.50
N PHE A 8 6.58 -10.50 -9.52
CA PHE A 8 7.57 -10.63 -10.60
C PHE A 8 7.11 -11.61 -11.70
N ASP A 9 6.18 -12.48 -11.37
CA ASP A 9 5.56 -13.40 -12.31
C ASP A 9 4.12 -12.97 -12.63
N PRO A 10 3.65 -13.18 -13.87
CA PRO A 10 2.25 -12.97 -14.22
C PRO A 10 1.33 -13.80 -13.34
N THR A 11 0.34 -13.13 -12.74
CA THR A 11 -0.79 -13.79 -12.10
C THR A 11 -2.06 -13.45 -12.88
N ASN A 12 -2.98 -14.41 -12.97
CA ASN A 12 -4.23 -14.22 -13.70
C ASN A 12 -5.28 -13.47 -12.88
N GLU A 13 -5.01 -13.23 -11.59
CA GLU A 13 -5.98 -12.73 -10.64
C GLU A 13 -5.35 -11.65 -9.75
N SER A 14 -6.12 -10.59 -9.50
CA SER A 14 -5.77 -9.53 -8.54
C SER A 14 -6.87 -9.48 -7.50
N VAL A 15 -6.70 -10.17 -6.38
CA VAL A 15 -7.76 -10.36 -5.39
C VAL A 15 -7.36 -9.78 -4.05
N VAL A 16 -8.32 -9.14 -3.38
CA VAL A 16 -8.23 -8.78 -1.98
C VAL A 16 -9.40 -9.39 -1.24
N GLU A 17 -9.09 -10.12 -0.17
CA GLU A 17 -10.09 -10.58 0.80
C GLU A 17 -9.95 -9.73 2.06
N PHE A 18 -11.08 -9.26 2.59
CA PHE A 18 -11.10 -8.28 3.68
C PHE A 18 -12.37 -8.36 4.54
N GLY A 19 -12.31 -7.77 5.73
CA GLY A 19 -13.46 -7.61 6.63
C GLY A 19 -13.03 -7.13 8.01
N GLU A 20 -13.96 -6.93 8.93
CA GLU A 20 -13.68 -6.32 10.25
C GLU A 20 -13.00 -7.29 11.21
N GLN A 21 -13.54 -8.51 11.32
CA GLN A 21 -13.07 -9.57 12.22
C GLN A 21 -12.64 -10.83 11.45
N SER A 22 -13.16 -11.00 10.25
CA SER A 22 -12.99 -12.14 9.33
C SER A 22 -12.88 -11.63 7.90
N LEU A 23 -12.44 -12.49 6.98
CA LEU A 23 -12.14 -12.14 5.58
C LEU A 23 -13.32 -12.48 4.68
N ASP A 24 -14.49 -11.91 4.99
CA ASP A 24 -15.76 -12.34 4.40
C ASP A 24 -16.12 -11.58 3.13
N HIS A 25 -15.43 -10.48 2.84
CA HIS A 25 -15.58 -9.71 1.62
C HIS A 25 -14.45 -10.02 0.66
N ARG A 26 -14.76 -10.02 -0.65
CA ARG A 26 -13.80 -10.27 -1.71
C ARG A 26 -13.95 -9.23 -2.81
N ALA A 27 -12.86 -8.55 -3.14
CA ALA A 27 -12.77 -7.61 -4.24
C ALA A 27 -11.79 -8.12 -5.30
N ILE A 28 -12.14 -7.90 -6.56
CA ILE A 28 -11.30 -8.23 -7.71
C ILE A 28 -10.92 -6.93 -8.40
N GLY A 29 -9.66 -6.80 -8.78
CA GLY A 29 -9.18 -5.66 -9.54
C GLY A 29 -8.42 -6.08 -10.78
N ASN A 30 -7.50 -5.22 -11.20
CA ASN A 30 -6.74 -5.40 -12.43
C ASN A 30 -5.23 -5.35 -12.17
N SER A 31 -4.47 -5.72 -13.20
CA SER A 31 -3.01 -5.65 -13.18
C SER A 31 -2.48 -4.99 -14.44
N SER A 32 -1.42 -4.20 -14.31
CA SER A 32 -0.67 -3.65 -15.44
C SER A 32 0.78 -4.13 -15.42
N LYS A 33 1.41 -4.19 -16.59
CA LYS A 33 2.84 -4.50 -16.73
C LYS A 33 3.66 -3.22 -16.63
N PHE A 34 4.75 -3.28 -15.89
CA PHE A 34 5.76 -2.24 -15.79
C PHE A 34 7.13 -2.85 -16.05
N TYR A 35 7.90 -2.27 -16.96
CA TYR A 35 9.29 -2.66 -17.16
C TYR A 35 10.19 -1.65 -16.46
N ASP A 36 11.10 -2.13 -15.61
CA ASP A 36 12.04 -1.23 -14.95
C ASP A 36 13.00 -0.59 -15.97
N GLY A 37 13.48 0.61 -15.65
CA GLY A 37 14.47 1.33 -16.46
C GLY A 37 15.90 0.83 -16.28
N GLY A 38 16.08 -0.32 -15.61
CA GLY A 38 17.39 -0.90 -15.34
C GLY A 38 17.95 -1.66 -16.55
N ASN A 39 19.24 -1.99 -16.50
CA ASN A 39 19.90 -2.75 -17.57
C ASN A 39 19.26 -4.14 -17.80
N GLU A 40 18.68 -4.73 -16.75
CA GLU A 40 18.00 -6.03 -16.80
C GLU A 40 16.55 -5.95 -17.34
N ARG A 41 15.97 -4.74 -17.47
CA ARG A 41 14.59 -4.50 -17.93
C ARG A 41 13.57 -5.46 -17.31
N ARG A 42 13.55 -5.52 -15.99
CA ARG A 42 12.72 -6.49 -15.26
C ARG A 42 11.25 -6.20 -15.46
N LEU A 43 10.48 -7.24 -15.72
CA LEU A 43 9.03 -7.18 -15.72
C LEU A 43 8.52 -7.18 -14.27
N ILE A 44 7.71 -6.18 -13.93
CA ILE A 44 6.99 -6.04 -12.67
C ILE A 44 5.50 -5.97 -13.02
N ILE A 45 4.69 -6.81 -12.38
CA ILE A 45 3.25 -6.76 -12.50
C ILE A 45 2.72 -5.92 -11.34
N VAL A 46 1.93 -4.88 -11.64
CA VAL A 46 1.36 -3.97 -10.65
C VAL A 46 -0.13 -4.23 -10.54
N HIS A 47 -0.56 -4.76 -9.40
CA HIS A 47 -1.94 -5.09 -9.09
C HIS A 47 -2.63 -3.91 -8.40
N ARG A 48 -3.87 -3.62 -8.77
CA ARG A 48 -4.70 -2.59 -8.13
C ARG A 48 -6.11 -3.11 -7.92
N VAL A 49 -6.57 -3.07 -6.67
CA VAL A 49 -7.92 -3.48 -6.28
C VAL A 49 -8.57 -2.36 -5.49
N VAL A 50 -9.78 -1.98 -5.88
CA VAL A 50 -10.59 -1.00 -5.16
C VAL A 50 -11.50 -1.75 -4.18
N LEU A 51 -11.47 -1.34 -2.91
CA LEU A 51 -12.40 -1.79 -1.88
C LEU A 51 -13.46 -0.71 -1.70
N GLU A 52 -14.70 -1.08 -2.00
CA GLU A 52 -15.89 -0.24 -1.97
C GLU A 52 -16.76 -0.57 -0.75
N ASP A 53 -17.81 0.23 -0.52
CA ASP A 53 -18.83 0.00 0.52
C ASP A 53 -18.28 -0.20 1.95
N LEU A 54 -17.17 0.46 2.26
CA LEU A 54 -16.54 0.42 3.57
C LEU A 54 -17.33 1.26 4.57
N THR A 55 -17.58 0.70 5.76
CA THR A 55 -18.18 1.44 6.87
C THR A 55 -17.21 2.53 7.35
N PRO A 56 -17.63 3.81 7.37
CA PRO A 56 -16.73 4.91 7.73
C PRO A 56 -16.16 4.78 9.16
N GLY A 57 -14.85 5.01 9.32
CA GLY A 57 -14.17 4.93 10.61
C GLY A 57 -13.89 3.51 11.12
N THR A 58 -14.40 2.48 10.44
CA THR A 58 -14.20 1.08 10.80
C THR A 58 -12.81 0.59 10.39
N THR A 59 -12.24 -0.27 11.24
CA THR A 59 -10.96 -0.93 10.93
C THR A 59 -11.21 -2.27 10.27
N TYR A 60 -10.55 -2.49 9.14
CA TYR A 60 -10.61 -3.72 8.36
C TYR A 60 -9.26 -4.44 8.40
N VAL A 61 -9.30 -5.76 8.41
CA VAL A 61 -8.19 -6.66 8.11
C VAL A 61 -8.29 -7.08 6.66
N TYR A 62 -7.16 -7.23 5.96
CA TYR A 62 -7.14 -7.73 4.60
C TYR A 62 -5.84 -8.49 4.28
N HIS A 63 -5.87 -9.28 3.22
CA HIS A 63 -4.67 -9.75 2.51
C HIS A 63 -4.92 -9.63 1.01
N CYS A 64 -3.84 -9.54 0.25
CA CYS A 64 -3.90 -9.47 -1.21
C CYS A 64 -3.17 -10.65 -1.85
N GLY A 65 -3.56 -11.01 -3.06
CA GLY A 65 -2.94 -12.09 -3.79
C GLY A 65 -3.89 -12.79 -4.76
N SER A 66 -3.76 -14.11 -4.81
CA SER A 66 -4.56 -15.00 -5.65
C SER A 66 -4.56 -16.41 -5.07
N ARG A 67 -5.23 -17.35 -5.75
CA ARG A 67 -5.13 -18.79 -5.43
C ARG A 67 -3.71 -19.36 -5.43
N LEU A 68 -2.74 -18.65 -6.04
CA LEU A 68 -1.33 -19.07 -6.08
C LEU A 68 -0.57 -18.68 -4.81
N GLY A 69 -1.10 -17.78 -4.00
CA GLY A 69 -0.45 -17.30 -2.80
C GLY A 69 -1.07 -16.01 -2.29
N TRP A 70 -1.04 -15.87 -0.97
CA TRP A 70 -1.60 -14.73 -0.23
C TRP A 70 -0.51 -14.00 0.54
N SER A 71 -0.67 -12.68 0.68
CA SER A 71 0.17 -11.88 1.57
C SER A 71 -0.08 -12.22 3.05
N ALA A 72 0.76 -11.65 3.93
CA ALA A 72 0.40 -11.52 5.34
C ALA A 72 -0.88 -10.69 5.51
N LEU A 73 -1.48 -10.76 6.70
CA LEU A 73 -2.61 -9.91 7.06
C LEU A 73 -2.13 -8.49 7.36
N PHE A 74 -2.83 -7.52 6.78
CA PHE A 74 -2.66 -6.10 7.00
C PHE A 74 -3.95 -5.48 7.54
N ARG A 75 -3.85 -4.28 8.08
CA ARG A 75 -4.99 -3.55 8.65
C ARG A 75 -5.05 -2.13 8.09
N PHE A 76 -6.25 -1.60 7.91
CA PHE A 76 -6.45 -0.18 7.62
C PHE A 76 -7.73 0.32 8.27
N ARG A 77 -7.83 1.63 8.50
CA ARG A 77 -9.07 2.28 8.94
C ARG A 77 -9.73 2.99 7.76
N ALA A 78 -11.01 2.72 7.54
CA ALA A 78 -11.78 3.42 6.52
C ALA A 78 -11.92 4.90 6.89
N LYS A 79 -11.90 5.76 5.86
CA LYS A 79 -12.08 7.21 6.05
C LYS A 79 -13.35 7.47 6.85
N ASN A 80 -13.25 8.28 7.90
CA ASN A 80 -14.41 8.72 8.64
C ASN A 80 -15.14 9.82 7.83
N ALA A 81 -16.46 9.68 7.70
CA ALA A 81 -17.29 10.56 6.87
C ALA A 81 -17.97 11.68 7.69
N SER A 82 -17.80 11.70 9.01
CA SER A 82 -18.37 12.72 9.88
C SER A 82 -17.76 14.09 9.60
N ALA A 83 -18.60 15.13 9.53
CA ALA A 83 -18.15 16.51 9.41
C ALA A 83 -17.39 17.02 10.65
N ALA A 84 -17.56 16.36 11.80
CA ALA A 84 -16.84 16.68 13.03
C ALA A 84 -15.48 15.98 13.13
N TRP A 85 -15.14 15.08 12.19
CA TRP A 85 -13.88 14.38 12.22
C TRP A 85 -12.72 15.29 11.80
N SER A 86 -11.68 15.34 12.64
CA SER A 86 -10.43 16.03 12.36
C SER A 86 -9.32 15.00 12.12
N PRO A 87 -8.87 14.79 10.87
CA PRO A 87 -7.87 13.78 10.56
C PRO A 87 -6.47 14.20 11.03
N ARG A 88 -5.70 13.23 11.55
CA ARG A 88 -4.29 13.39 11.89
C ARG A 88 -3.44 12.94 10.72
N LEU A 89 -2.80 13.89 10.04
CA LEU A 89 -1.99 13.63 8.86
C LEU A 89 -0.49 13.72 9.20
N ALA A 90 0.27 12.68 8.87
CA ALA A 90 1.73 12.77 8.86
C ALA A 90 2.19 13.33 7.51
N VAL A 91 2.84 14.49 7.51
CA VAL A 91 3.42 15.07 6.29
C VAL A 91 4.91 14.82 6.29
N PHE A 92 5.43 14.22 5.23
CA PHE A 92 6.84 13.85 5.15
C PHE A 92 7.39 13.98 3.72
N GLY A 93 8.67 14.32 3.62
CA GLY A 93 9.43 14.36 2.38
C GLY A 93 10.52 13.29 2.36
N ASP A 94 10.98 12.95 1.16
CA ASP A 94 12.17 12.14 0.89
C ASP A 94 12.28 10.86 1.75
N MET A 95 11.45 9.87 1.45
CA MET A 95 11.48 8.52 2.06
C MET A 95 12.73 7.70 1.69
N GLY A 96 13.83 8.35 1.28
CA GLY A 96 15.01 7.73 0.65
C GLY A 96 15.43 6.43 1.33
N ASN A 97 15.77 5.41 0.54
CA ASN A 97 16.10 4.08 1.06
C ASN A 97 17.39 4.06 1.92
N VAL A 98 18.26 5.07 1.75
CA VAL A 98 19.46 5.27 2.57
C VAL A 98 19.14 6.33 3.63
N ASN A 99 19.28 5.98 4.91
CA ASN A 99 18.95 6.83 6.06
C ASN A 99 17.47 7.26 6.14
N ALA A 100 16.55 6.29 5.96
CA ALA A 100 15.09 6.50 6.05
C ALA A 100 14.63 6.82 7.49
N GLN A 101 14.94 8.01 7.99
CA GLN A 101 14.62 8.42 9.36
C GLN A 101 13.10 8.46 9.61
N SER A 102 12.33 8.84 8.60
CA SER A 102 10.88 8.99 8.70
C SER A 102 10.14 7.65 8.70
N LEU A 103 10.69 6.59 8.10
CA LEU A 103 9.95 5.35 7.85
C LEU A 103 9.63 4.56 9.14
N PRO A 104 10.57 4.34 10.08
CA PRO A 104 10.25 3.68 11.35
C PRO A 104 9.19 4.43 12.16
N PHE A 105 9.29 5.76 12.20
CA PHE A 105 8.33 6.61 12.90
C PHE A 105 6.93 6.53 12.27
N LEU A 106 6.84 6.63 10.94
CA LEU A 106 5.56 6.49 10.22
C LEU A 106 4.93 5.12 10.44
N GLN A 107 5.74 4.05 10.43
CA GLN A 107 5.26 2.70 10.70
C GLN A 107 4.73 2.57 12.13
N GLU A 108 5.47 3.08 13.12
CA GLU A 108 5.06 3.03 14.53
C GLU A 108 3.75 3.80 14.76
N GLU A 109 3.64 5.02 14.24
CA GLU A 109 2.45 5.85 14.41
C GLU A 109 1.23 5.28 13.65
N ALA A 110 1.43 4.69 12.46
CA ALA A 110 0.38 3.96 11.75
C ALA A 110 -0.11 2.74 12.54
N GLN A 111 0.82 1.98 13.15
CA GLN A 111 0.48 0.81 13.97
C GLN A 111 -0.23 1.19 15.28
N LYS A 112 0.15 2.31 15.90
CA LYS A 112 -0.56 2.85 17.08
C LYS A 112 -1.92 3.48 16.73
N GLY A 113 -2.17 3.76 15.44
CA GLY A 113 -3.38 4.46 15.01
C GLY A 113 -3.42 5.93 15.42
N THR A 114 -2.26 6.55 15.62
CA THR A 114 -2.15 7.98 15.96
C THR A 114 -2.20 8.87 14.72
N ILE A 115 -2.00 8.31 13.54
CA ILE A 115 -2.17 8.99 12.25
C ILE A 115 -3.24 8.28 11.42
N ASP A 116 -4.06 9.06 10.71
CA ASP A 116 -5.14 8.56 9.85
C ASP A 116 -4.67 8.39 8.40
N ALA A 117 -3.70 9.19 7.97
CA ALA A 117 -3.03 9.06 6.68
C ALA A 117 -1.66 9.73 6.72
N ALA A 118 -0.81 9.42 5.74
CA ALA A 118 0.41 10.16 5.52
C ALA A 118 0.45 10.74 4.10
N LEU A 119 0.93 11.98 4.01
CA LEU A 119 1.07 12.74 2.79
C LEU A 119 2.57 12.85 2.45
N HIS A 120 2.97 12.20 1.37
CA HIS A 120 4.32 12.29 0.85
C HIS A 120 4.46 13.56 -0.03
N VAL A 121 5.23 14.55 0.42
CA VAL A 121 5.43 15.84 -0.28
C VAL A 121 6.79 15.97 -0.98
N GLY A 122 7.64 14.94 -0.92
CA GLY A 122 8.97 14.93 -1.54
C GLY A 122 9.10 14.01 -2.75
N LYS A 123 10.34 13.79 -3.22
CA LYS A 123 10.60 12.81 -4.27
C LYS A 123 10.59 11.41 -3.67
N GLN A 124 9.91 10.48 -4.34
CA GLN A 124 9.99 9.08 -3.98
C GLN A 124 11.34 8.50 -4.37
N ALA A 125 11.76 7.45 -3.65
CA ALA A 125 13.08 6.84 -3.76
C ALA A 125 13.58 6.81 -5.21
N CYS A 126 14.74 7.42 -5.47
CA CYS A 126 15.41 7.32 -6.76
C CYS A 126 15.69 5.83 -7.04
N LEU A 127 14.95 5.26 -7.99
CA LEU A 127 15.09 3.87 -8.46
C LEU A 127 16.42 3.60 -9.20
N SER A 128 17.37 4.53 -9.18
CA SER A 128 18.54 4.48 -10.07
C SER A 128 19.68 3.58 -9.61
N GLN A 129 19.73 3.04 -8.38
CA GLN A 129 20.97 2.37 -7.90
C GLN A 129 20.83 1.18 -6.94
N LEU A 130 19.71 0.45 -6.87
CA LEU A 130 19.62 -0.70 -5.95
C LEU A 130 19.24 -2.02 -6.65
N PRO A 131 19.91 -3.14 -6.32
CA PRO A 131 19.44 -4.46 -6.70
C PRO A 131 18.07 -4.74 -6.05
N PRO A 132 17.17 -5.44 -6.75
CA PRO A 132 15.73 -5.50 -6.50
C PRO A 132 15.38 -6.15 -5.15
N GLN A 133 16.27 -6.99 -4.62
CA GLN A 133 16.11 -7.69 -3.35
C GLN A 133 16.10 -6.77 -2.11
N LYS A 134 16.61 -5.53 -2.21
CA LYS A 134 16.64 -4.58 -1.08
C LYS A 134 15.45 -3.62 -1.02
N CYS A 135 14.79 -3.32 -2.14
CA CYS A 135 13.70 -2.33 -2.18
C CYS A 135 12.37 -2.85 -1.60
N GLN A 136 12.10 -4.16 -1.65
CA GLN A 136 10.83 -4.71 -1.16
C GLN A 136 10.82 -5.07 0.32
N LYS A 137 11.97 -5.23 0.99
CA LYS A 137 12.01 -5.59 2.41
C LYS A 137 11.39 -4.53 3.32
N ASN A 138 11.27 -3.28 2.86
CA ASN A 138 10.80 -2.15 3.66
C ASN A 138 9.52 -1.46 3.13
N PHE A 139 8.94 -1.91 2.02
CA PHE A 139 7.72 -1.28 1.45
C PHE A 139 6.40 -1.95 1.86
N ALA A 140 6.47 -2.95 2.75
CA ALA A 140 5.35 -3.43 3.54
C ALA A 140 5.37 -2.78 4.94
N ALA A 141 5.54 -1.45 5.01
CA ALA A 141 5.32 -0.73 6.26
C ALA A 141 3.80 -0.76 6.54
N GLY A 142 3.44 -1.47 7.61
CA GLY A 142 2.06 -1.80 7.95
C GLY A 142 1.10 -0.62 7.85
N GLY A 143 -0.02 -0.85 7.16
CA GLY A 143 -1.24 -0.08 7.31
C GLY A 143 -1.32 1.29 6.63
N LEU A 144 -0.31 1.69 5.86
CA LEU A 144 -0.37 2.95 5.13
C LEU A 144 -0.62 2.73 3.64
N SER A 145 -1.90 2.77 3.23
CA SER A 145 -2.22 2.88 1.80
C SER A 145 -1.81 4.27 1.32
N VAL A 146 -0.67 4.35 0.65
CA VAL A 146 -0.22 5.58 0.00
C VAL A 146 -1.15 5.85 -1.17
N LEU A 147 -2.01 6.87 -1.01
CA LEU A 147 -2.90 7.34 -2.07
C LEU A 147 -2.06 8.07 -3.13
N PHE A 148 -1.70 7.37 -4.20
CA PHE A 148 -1.12 8.00 -5.37
C PHE A 148 -2.23 8.57 -6.25
N SER A 149 -2.52 9.86 -6.10
CA SER A 149 -3.25 10.60 -7.12
C SER A 149 -2.30 10.91 -8.28
N LEU A 150 -2.27 10.03 -9.28
CA LEU A 150 -1.77 10.42 -10.60
C LEU A 150 -2.94 11.11 -11.33
N GLY A 151 -2.96 12.43 -11.28
CA GLY A 151 -3.70 13.24 -12.26
C GLY A 151 -3.01 13.18 -13.63
N PRO A 152 -3.72 13.58 -14.70
CA PRO A 152 -3.43 13.22 -16.09
C PRO A 152 -2.05 13.63 -16.60
#